data_AF-A0A3M2RWR8-F1
#
_entry.id   AF-A0A3M2RWR8-F1
#
_cell.length_a   1.000
_cell.length_b   1.000
_cell.length_c   1.000
_cell.angle_alpha   90.00
_cell.angle_beta   90.00
_cell.angle_gamma   90.00
#
_symmetry.space_group_name_H-M   'P 1'
#
loop_
_entity.id
_entity.type
_entity.pdbx_description
1 polymer ?
#
loop_
_entity_poly.entity_id
_entity_poly.type
_entity_poly.pdbx_seq_one_letter_code
_entity_poly.pdbx_strand_id
1 'polypeptide(L)'
;MGKKKVMVCYGVDIDAVAGWLGSYGGEDSTSDVSRGIWAGTIGTRRLLKLFDKYNIKASWFIPGHTLESFPEECALVRDAGHEIGVCSVPLRQLTSTNIYSFMDIPMRILQT
;
A
#
# COMPACT_ATOMS: atom_id res chain seq x y z
N MET A 1 -12.08 -34.09 -20.47
CA MET A 1 -11.24 -33.22 -19.60
C MET A 1 -12.15 -32.25 -18.87
N GLY A 2 -12.13 -32.22 -17.53
CA GLY A 2 -12.91 -31.25 -16.75
C GLY A 2 -12.43 -29.81 -17.01
N LYS A 3 -13.30 -28.81 -16.79
CA LYS A 3 -12.93 -27.39 -16.92
C LYS A 3 -11.80 -27.05 -15.95
N LYS A 4 -10.69 -26.52 -16.45
CA LYS A 4 -9.60 -26.00 -15.62
C LYS A 4 -10.06 -24.71 -14.94
N LYS A 5 -9.96 -24.66 -13.61
CA LYS A 5 -10.17 -23.44 -12.82
C LYS A 5 -8.80 -22.87 -12.47
N VAL A 6 -8.50 -21.67 -12.95
CA VAL A 6 -7.26 -20.94 -12.65
C VAL A 6 -7.64 -19.65 -11.93
N MET A 7 -7.01 -19.39 -10.80
CA MET A 7 -7.22 -18.18 -10.02
C MET A 7 -5.98 -17.29 -10.18
N VAL A 8 -6.21 -16.01 -10.48
CA VAL A 8 -5.17 -14.99 -10.68
C VAL A 8 -5.51 -13.80 -9.80
N CYS A 9 -4.52 -13.22 -9.14
CA CYS A 9 -4.69 -12.06 -8.27
C CYS A 9 -3.58 -11.03 -8.51
N TYR A 10 -3.88 -9.79 -8.17
CA TYR A 10 -2.90 -8.71 -8.05
C TYR A 10 -2.82 -8.28 -6.59
N GLY A 11 -1.62 -8.35 -6.02
CA GLY A 11 -1.25 -7.70 -4.76
C GLY A 11 -0.49 -6.42 -5.08
N VAL A 12 -0.89 -5.29 -4.50
CA VAL A 12 -0.27 -3.98 -4.74
C VAL A 12 0.21 -3.39 -3.43
N ASP A 13 1.52 -3.23 -3.30
CA ASP A 13 2.13 -2.61 -2.11
C ASP A 13 2.33 -1.12 -2.37
N ILE A 14 1.70 -0.26 -1.55
CA ILE A 14 1.86 1.20 -1.66
C ILE A 14 3.03 1.67 -0.80
N ASP A 15 4.23 1.19 -1.11
CA ASP A 15 5.45 1.53 -0.37
C ASP A 15 5.69 3.03 -0.29
N ALA A 16 5.44 3.74 -1.40
CA ALA A 16 5.60 5.19 -1.50
C ALA A 16 6.92 5.67 -0.84
N VAL A 17 6.83 6.64 0.06
CA VAL A 17 7.99 7.15 0.81
C VAL A 17 8.45 6.14 1.88
N ALA A 18 7.54 5.34 2.44
CA ALA A 18 7.85 4.37 3.50
C ALA A 18 8.88 3.32 3.06
N GLY A 19 8.84 2.89 1.79
CA GLY A 19 9.83 1.98 1.23
C GLY A 19 11.23 2.59 1.19
N TRP A 20 11.37 3.86 0.80
CA TRP A 20 12.65 4.57 0.78
C TRP A 20 13.25 4.75 2.17
N LEU A 21 12.41 5.09 3.15
CA LEU A 21 12.81 5.25 4.55
C LEU A 21 13.17 3.91 5.21
N GLY A 22 12.50 2.81 4.83
CA GLY A 22 12.59 1.57 5.57
C GLY A 22 13.40 0.45 4.96
N SER A 23 13.55 0.45 3.63
CA SER A 23 14.08 -0.70 2.88
C SER A 23 15.07 -0.32 1.79
N TYR A 24 14.86 0.81 1.10
CA TYR A 24 15.57 1.12 -0.14
C TYR A 24 16.74 2.11 -0.01
N GLY A 25 17.04 2.59 1.21
CA GLY A 25 18.21 3.42 1.49
C GLY A 25 18.11 4.85 0.94
N GLY A 26 16.88 5.37 0.82
CA GLY A 26 16.60 6.68 0.24
C GLY A 26 16.32 7.77 1.27
N GLU A 27 16.61 7.53 2.55
CA GLU A 27 16.24 8.40 3.68
C GLU A 27 16.78 9.83 3.55
N ASP A 28 18.00 9.99 3.04
CA ASP A 28 18.66 11.29 2.86
C ASP A 28 18.68 11.77 1.40
N SER A 29 17.90 11.11 0.53
CA SER A 29 17.85 11.40 -0.91
C SER A 29 16.53 12.06 -1.29
N THR A 30 16.58 13.37 -1.58
CA THR A 30 15.40 14.15 -2.02
C THR A 30 14.80 13.61 -3.33
N SER A 31 15.66 13.11 -4.22
CA SER A 31 15.24 12.43 -5.44
C SER A 31 14.41 11.18 -5.14
N ASP A 32 14.78 10.41 -4.13
CA ASP A 32 14.13 9.14 -3.81
C ASP A 32 12.81 9.37 -3.08
N VAL A 33 12.80 10.31 -2.15
CA VAL A 33 11.57 10.81 -1.54
C VAL A 33 10.58 11.30 -2.61
N SER A 34 11.05 12.02 -3.63
CA SER A 34 10.17 12.47 -4.73
C SER A 34 9.55 11.31 -5.52
N ARG A 35 10.28 10.20 -5.71
CA ARG A 35 9.75 8.97 -6.33
C ARG A 35 8.68 8.33 -5.46
N GLY A 36 8.87 8.34 -4.13
CA GLY A 36 7.86 7.89 -3.17
C GLY A 36 6.57 8.71 -3.21
N ILE A 37 6.68 10.04 -3.28
CA ILE A 37 5.52 10.95 -3.40
C ILE A 37 4.75 10.67 -4.69
N TRP A 38 5.46 10.49 -5.81
CA TRP A 38 4.82 10.13 -7.08
C TRP A 38 4.07 8.80 -6.99
N ALA A 39 4.65 7.80 -6.34
CA ALA A 39 4.00 6.50 -6.17
C ALA A 39 2.71 6.59 -5.35
N GLY A 40 2.75 7.31 -4.22
CA GLY A 40 1.58 7.52 -3.36
C GLY A 40 0.43 8.27 -4.05
N THR A 41 0.75 9.34 -4.80
CA THR A 41 -0.24 10.22 -5.44
C THR A 41 -0.67 9.75 -6.83
N ILE A 42 0.26 9.80 -7.80
CA ILE A 42 -0.03 9.53 -9.21
C ILE A 42 -0.04 8.03 -9.51
N GLY A 43 0.88 7.27 -8.91
CA GLY A 43 1.00 5.82 -9.08
C GLY A 43 -0.30 5.10 -8.69
N THR A 44 -0.78 5.35 -7.47
CA THR A 44 -2.04 4.79 -6.94
C THR A 44 -3.22 5.08 -7.87
N ARG A 45 -3.42 6.35 -8.26
CA ARG A 45 -4.54 6.75 -9.14
C ARG A 45 -4.47 6.10 -10.52
N ARG A 46 -3.27 5.86 -11.06
CA ARG A 46 -3.10 5.18 -12.36
C ARG A 46 -3.43 3.70 -12.27
N LEU A 47 -3.03 3.02 -11.20
CA LEU A 47 -3.38 1.61 -10.99
C LEU A 47 -4.89 1.43 -10.75
N LEU A 48 -5.53 2.33 -9.98
CA LEU A 48 -6.99 2.31 -9.83
C LEU A 48 -7.71 2.44 -11.18
N LYS A 49 -7.29 3.40 -12.02
CA LYS A 49 -7.84 3.55 -13.39
C LYS A 49 -7.61 2.30 -14.25
N LEU A 50 -6.45 1.64 -14.09
CA LEU A 50 -6.14 0.41 -14.83
C LEU A 50 -7.07 -0.72 -14.40
N PHE A 51 -7.26 -0.93 -13.10
CA PHE A 51 -8.12 -1.99 -12.59
C PHE A 51 -9.59 -1.75 -12.92
N ASP A 52 -10.06 -0.51 -12.81
CA ASP A 52 -11.43 -0.12 -13.20
C ASP A 52 -11.69 -0.41 -14.69
N LYS A 53 -10.77 -0.03 -15.58
CA LYS A 53 -10.87 -0.29 -17.03
C LYS A 53 -11.11 -1.76 -17.37
N TYR A 54 -10.53 -2.68 -16.60
CA TYR A 54 -10.63 -4.12 -16.83
C TYR A 54 -11.58 -4.82 -15.85
N ASN A 55 -12.31 -4.07 -15.02
CA ASN A 55 -13.19 -4.60 -13.97
C ASN A 55 -12.47 -5.63 -13.06
N ILE A 56 -11.25 -5.31 -12.65
CA ILE A 56 -10.39 -6.16 -11.81
C ILE A 56 -10.49 -5.69 -10.35
N LYS A 57 -10.70 -6.65 -9.43
CA LYS A 57 -10.45 -6.45 -8.01
C LYS A 57 -9.05 -6.92 -7.65
N ALA A 58 -8.46 -6.24 -6.70
CA ALA A 58 -7.07 -6.40 -6.27
C ALA A 58 -6.98 -6.16 -4.76
N SER A 59 -5.94 -6.68 -4.15
CA SER A 59 -5.62 -6.50 -2.73
C SER A 59 -4.48 -5.51 -2.60
N TRP A 60 -4.63 -4.50 -1.75
CA TRP A 60 -3.69 -3.41 -1.59
C TRP A 60 -3.11 -3.41 -0.19
N PHE A 61 -1.79 -3.44 -0.08
CA PHE A 61 -1.09 -3.49 1.20
C PHE A 61 -0.47 -2.11 1.45
N ILE A 62 -0.98 -1.41 2.46
CA ILE A 62 -0.68 0.00 2.70
C ILE A 62 0.13 0.14 3.99
N PRO A 63 1.37 0.66 3.93
CA PRO A 63 2.12 1.05 5.13
C PRO A 63 1.41 2.12 5.93
N GLY A 64 1.52 2.07 7.27
CA GLY A 64 0.94 3.10 8.15
C GLY A 64 1.42 4.51 7.79
N HIS A 65 2.71 4.69 7.50
CA HIS A 65 3.25 5.96 6.99
C HIS A 65 2.55 6.42 5.70
N THR A 66 2.33 5.52 4.75
CA THR A 66 1.64 5.84 3.48
C THR A 66 0.19 6.22 3.75
N LEU A 67 -0.49 5.51 4.64
CA LEU A 67 -1.88 5.74 4.99
C LEU A 67 -2.09 7.13 5.61
N GLU A 68 -1.16 7.57 6.46
CA GLU A 68 -1.17 8.92 7.05
C GLU A 68 -0.73 10.00 6.06
N SER A 69 0.21 9.70 5.16
CA SER A 69 0.77 10.67 4.21
C SER A 69 -0.12 10.92 2.98
N PHE A 70 -0.87 9.89 2.54
CA PHE A 70 -1.69 9.91 1.33
C PHE A 70 -3.12 9.42 1.62
N PRO A 71 -3.84 10.02 2.59
CA PRO A 71 -5.14 9.52 3.02
C PRO A 71 -6.19 9.61 1.91
N GLU A 72 -6.13 10.61 1.03
CA GLU A 72 -7.03 10.73 -0.12
C GLU A 72 -6.87 9.55 -1.09
N GLU A 73 -5.64 9.22 -1.47
CA GLU A 73 -5.38 8.09 -2.35
C GLU A 73 -5.72 6.75 -1.73
N CYS A 74 -5.49 6.57 -0.43
CA CYS A 74 -5.89 5.37 0.28
C CYS A 74 -7.43 5.25 0.37
N ALA A 75 -8.14 6.37 0.58
CA ALA A 75 -9.60 6.40 0.53
C ALA A 75 -10.13 6.01 -0.86
N LEU A 76 -9.48 6.44 -1.95
CA LEU A 76 -9.86 6.01 -3.30
C LEU A 76 -9.75 4.50 -3.49
N VAL A 77 -8.75 3.84 -2.89
CA VAL A 77 -8.63 2.37 -2.91
C VAL A 77 -9.81 1.70 -2.21
N ARG A 78 -10.17 2.20 -1.01
CA ARG A 78 -11.34 1.74 -0.24
C ARG A 78 -12.64 1.95 -1.02
N ASP A 79 -12.85 3.16 -1.53
CA ASP A 79 -14.10 3.56 -2.21
C ASP A 79 -14.28 2.83 -3.54
N ALA A 80 -13.18 2.46 -4.20
CA ALA A 80 -13.20 1.58 -5.36
C ALA A 80 -13.49 0.10 -5.00
N GLY A 81 -13.67 -0.24 -3.72
CA GLY A 81 -14.05 -1.57 -3.24
C GLY A 81 -12.95 -2.62 -3.42
N HIS A 82 -11.69 -2.21 -3.26
CA HIS A 82 -10.55 -3.13 -3.19
C HIS A 82 -10.36 -3.68 -1.77
N GLU A 83 -9.74 -4.85 -1.65
CA GLU A 83 -9.30 -5.36 -0.35
C GLU A 83 -8.11 -4.53 0.14
N ILE A 84 -8.07 -4.18 1.42
CA ILE A 84 -6.94 -3.49 2.04
C ILE A 84 -6.33 -4.35 3.14
N GLY A 85 -5.03 -4.60 3.02
CA GLY A 85 -4.21 -5.29 4.00
C GLY A 85 -3.19 -4.37 4.66
N VAL A 86 -2.67 -4.81 5.80
CA VAL A 86 -1.59 -4.12 6.51
C VAL A 86 -0.25 -4.47 5.87
N CYS A 87 0.51 -3.47 5.43
CA CYS A 87 1.92 -3.63 5.04
C CYS A 87 2.82 -3.03 6.14
N SER A 88 3.78 -3.79 6.68
CA SER A 88 4.72 -3.27 7.67
C SER A 88 6.02 -2.80 7.02
N VAL A 89 6.41 -1.54 7.22
CA VAL A 89 7.81 -1.07 7.09
C VAL A 89 8.08 -0.04 8.20
N PRO A 90 9.27 -0.07 8.87
CA PRO A 90 10.55 -0.57 8.36
C PRO A 90 10.95 -1.97 8.83
N LEU A 91 11.43 -2.80 7.90
CA LEU A 91 12.07 -4.10 8.18
C LEU A 91 13.35 -3.98 9.04
N ARG A 92 13.90 -2.78 9.28
CA ARG A 92 15.10 -2.56 10.11
C ARG A 92 14.83 -2.45 11.62
N GLN A 93 13.59 -2.41 12.10
CA GLN A 93 13.28 -2.23 13.54
C GLN A 93 12.17 -3.12 14.12
N LEU A 94 11.73 -4.17 13.41
CA LEU A 94 10.70 -5.07 13.92
C LEU A 94 11.29 -6.08 14.92
N THR A 95 11.31 -5.71 16.20
CA THR A 95 11.38 -6.65 17.32
C THR A 95 9.96 -7.05 17.74
N SER A 96 9.78 -8.26 18.28
CA SER A 96 8.47 -8.83 18.68
C SER A 96 7.62 -7.95 19.60
N THR A 97 8.25 -6.98 20.28
CA THR A 97 7.63 -6.08 21.25
C THR A 97 6.90 -4.87 20.65
N ASN A 98 7.17 -4.49 19.40
CA ASN A 98 6.62 -3.24 18.82
C ASN A 98 5.46 -3.47 17.84
N ILE A 99 5.22 -4.72 17.40
CA ILE A 99 4.29 -5.06 16.32
C ILE A 99 2.82 -4.68 16.63
N TYR A 100 2.40 -4.79 17.89
CA TYR A 100 1.01 -4.52 18.29
C TYR A 100 0.65 -3.03 18.18
N SER A 101 1.55 -2.15 18.64
CA SER A 101 1.38 -0.69 18.54
C SER A 101 1.32 -0.22 17.08
N PHE A 102 2.06 -0.89 16.18
CA PHE A 102 2.04 -0.60 14.74
C PHE A 102 0.78 -1.11 14.03
N MET A 103 0.08 -2.10 14.59
CA MET A 103 -1.14 -2.66 14.00
C MET A 103 -2.40 -1.89 14.42
N ASP A 104 -2.43 -1.30 15.61
CA ASP A 104 -3.63 -0.64 16.13
C ASP A 104 -4.04 0.63 15.37
N ILE A 105 -3.07 1.45 14.96
CA ILE A 105 -3.35 2.73 14.27
C ILE A 105 -3.88 2.49 12.84
N PRO A 106 -3.21 1.68 11.98
CA PRO A 106 -3.72 1.40 10.64
C PRO A 106 -5.09 0.72 10.67
N MET A 107 -5.32 -0.21 11.62
CA MET A 107 -6.61 -0.90 11.72
C MET A 107 -7.77 0.04 12.04
N ARG A 108 -7.54 1.12 12.81
CA ARG A 108 -8.57 2.15 13.04
C ARG A 108 -8.85 2.97 11.78
N ILE A 109 -7.81 3.33 11.03
CA ILE A 109 -7.96 4.13 9.81
C ILE A 109 -8.67 3.31 8.71
N LEU A 110 -8.44 2.00 8.64
CA LEU A 110 -9.14 1.11 7.70
C LEU A 110 -10.61 0.86 8.03
N GLN A 111 -11.06 1.19 9.25
CA GLN A 111 -12.44 1.00 9.71
C GLN A 111 -13.32 2.25 9.61
N THR A 112 -12.75 3.40 9.25
CA THR A 112 -13.46 4.69 9.03
C THR A 112 -13.63 5.00 7.56
#